data_AF-A0A931WCT5-F1
#
_entry.id   AF-A0A931WCT5-F1
#
_cell.length_a   1.000
_cell.length_b   1.000
_cell.length_c   1.000
_cell.angle_alpha   90.00
_cell.angle_beta   90.00
_cell.angle_gamma   90.00
#
_symmetry.space_group_name_H-M   'P 1'
#
loop_
_entity.id
_entity.type
_entity.pdbx_description
1 polymer ?
#
loop_
_entity_poly.entity_id
_entity_poly.type
_entity_poly.pdbx_seq_one_letter_code
_entity_poly.pdbx_strand_id
1 'polypeptide(L)'
;MTYLDGKAIADEMKKELGRRLREMQNPLRLGIVMVGKNKASETFVGLKEKFARDIGCGIRRYEFEESISTNDLRARLKDIVHETRNKGIIVQLPLPLHIDTQSILNTIIPEKDVDVLSARAVGNFQVGKSKVLPPVAAAVEALFKKYGIEVRGRQAVVVGYGRLVGQPIATWLLKSGATLAVMGDEKSFDPE
;
A
#
# COMPACT_ATOMS: atom_id res chain seq x y z
N MET A 1 -7.75 -15.46 25.75
CA MET A 1 -7.48 -14.39 24.78
C MET A 1 -6.30 -14.83 23.93
N THR A 2 -6.46 -14.93 22.61
CA THR A 2 -5.39 -15.36 21.70
C THR A 2 -4.61 -14.14 21.25
N TYR A 3 -3.28 -14.16 21.40
CA TYR A 3 -2.41 -13.11 20.91
C TYR A 3 -2.14 -13.29 19.40
N LEU A 4 -2.43 -12.26 18.61
CA LEU A 4 -2.19 -12.27 17.17
C LEU A 4 -0.79 -11.69 16.88
N ASP A 5 0.19 -12.57 16.70
CA ASP A 5 1.59 -12.21 16.48
C ASP A 5 1.86 -11.90 15.00
N GLY A 6 1.66 -10.63 14.63
CA GLY A 6 1.96 -10.16 13.28
C GLY A 6 3.44 -10.22 12.90
N LYS A 7 4.35 -10.22 13.88
CA LYS A 7 5.80 -10.30 13.61
C LYS A 7 6.18 -11.70 13.17
N ALA A 8 5.67 -12.73 13.85
CA ALA A 8 5.88 -14.13 13.45
C ALA A 8 5.39 -14.37 12.02
N ILE A 9 4.20 -13.88 11.66
CA ILE A 9 3.66 -13.99 10.30
C ILE A 9 4.55 -13.25 9.29
N ALA A 10 4.97 -12.02 9.60
CA ALA A 10 5.84 -11.24 8.72
C ALA A 10 7.18 -11.95 8.48
N ASP A 11 7.77 -12.56 9.51
CA ASP A 11 9.02 -13.31 9.40
C ASP A 11 8.88 -14.59 8.56
N GLU A 12 7.76 -15.31 8.70
CA GLU A 12 7.42 -16.44 7.82
C GLU A 12 7.28 -16.00 6.36
N MET A 13 6.50 -14.95 6.11
CA MET A 13 6.29 -14.40 4.76
C MET A 13 7.61 -13.91 4.14
N LYS A 14 8.47 -13.26 4.95
CA LYS A 14 9.78 -12.77 4.51
C LYS A 14 10.68 -13.92 4.04
N LYS A 15 10.73 -15.04 4.78
CA LYS A 15 11.49 -16.23 4.40
C LYS A 15 11.00 -16.82 3.09
N GLU A 16 9.69 -16.97 2.95
CA GLU A 16 9.08 -17.52 1.74
C GLU A 16 9.27 -16.61 0.51
N LEU A 17 9.09 -15.29 0.67
CA LEU A 17 9.35 -14.32 -0.39
C LEU A 17 10.82 -14.35 -0.84
N GLY A 18 11.76 -14.39 0.11
CA GLY A 18 13.18 -14.49 -0.21
C GLY A 18 13.53 -15.78 -0.97
N ARG A 19 12.90 -16.91 -0.63
CA ARG A 19 13.06 -18.17 -1.38
C ARG A 19 12.55 -18.02 -2.81
N ARG A 20 11.33 -17.53 -2.99
CA ARG A 20 10.73 -17.33 -4.31
C ARG A 20 11.53 -16.37 -5.19
N LEU A 21 12.03 -15.27 -4.62
CA LEU A 21 12.81 -14.28 -5.35
C LEU A 21 14.16 -14.83 -5.85
N ARG A 22 14.81 -15.72 -5.09
CA ARG A 22 16.04 -16.40 -5.53
C ARG A 22 15.81 -17.32 -6.74
N GLU A 23 14.61 -17.88 -6.86
CA GLU A 23 14.23 -18.78 -7.96
C GLU A 23 13.76 -18.01 -9.22
N MET A 24 13.56 -16.68 -9.13
CA MET A 24 13.13 -15.87 -10.28
C MET A 24 14.31 -15.50 -11.19
N GLN A 25 14.15 -15.76 -12.49
CA GLN A 25 15.13 -15.35 -13.51
C GLN A 25 15.19 -13.83 -13.70
N ASN A 26 14.07 -13.13 -13.49
CA ASN A 26 13.96 -11.69 -13.65
C ASN A 26 13.79 -11.02 -12.29
N PRO A 27 14.81 -10.32 -11.76
CA PRO A 27 14.74 -9.69 -10.46
C PRO A 27 13.66 -8.61 -10.42
N LEU A 28 12.87 -8.60 -9.35
CA LEU A 28 11.86 -7.57 -9.11
C LEU A 28 12.52 -6.29 -8.60
N ARG A 29 11.97 -5.15 -8.99
CA ARG A 29 12.34 -3.84 -8.45
C ARG A 29 11.11 -3.02 -8.10
N LEU A 30 11.14 -2.42 -6.92
CA LEU A 30 10.16 -1.44 -6.44
C LEU A 30 10.71 -0.02 -6.65
N GLY A 31 9.92 0.84 -7.30
CA GLY A 31 10.21 2.27 -7.37
C GLY A 31 9.55 3.00 -6.20
N ILE A 32 10.31 3.82 -5.48
CA ILE A 32 9.79 4.67 -4.40
C ILE A 32 10.04 6.12 -4.78
N VAL A 33 8.95 6.88 -4.90
CA VAL A 33 8.94 8.31 -5.22
C VAL A 33 8.80 9.11 -3.95
N MET A 34 9.72 10.04 -3.75
CA MET A 34 9.76 10.91 -2.58
C MET A 34 9.88 12.37 -2.98
N VAL A 35 9.25 13.24 -2.21
CA VAL A 35 9.26 14.69 -2.43
C VAL A 35 9.60 15.38 -1.11
N GLY A 36 10.63 16.22 -1.13
CA GLY A 36 11.15 16.88 0.06
C GLY A 36 11.82 15.92 1.05
N LYS A 37 12.07 16.42 2.26
CA LYS A 37 12.75 15.67 3.33
C LYS A 37 11.89 15.64 4.59
N ASN A 38 11.27 14.49 4.86
CA ASN A 38 10.53 14.24 6.10
C ASN A 38 11.15 13.05 6.83
N LYS A 39 11.54 13.25 8.09
CA LYS A 39 12.18 12.22 8.94
C LYS A 39 11.32 10.96 9.09
N ALA A 40 9.99 11.11 9.17
CA ALA A 40 9.08 9.98 9.23
C ALA A 40 9.11 9.19 7.92
N SER A 41 9.01 9.88 6.78
CA SER A 41 9.11 9.27 5.45
C SER A 41 10.43 8.52 5.25
N GLU A 42 11.56 9.12 5.62
CA GLU A 42 12.88 8.46 5.56
C GLU A 42 12.94 7.19 6.40
N THR A 43 12.36 7.20 7.60
CA THR A 43 12.33 6.03 8.48
C THR A 43 11.53 4.89 7.84
N PHE A 44 10.32 5.19 7.33
CA PHE A 44 9.47 4.20 6.68
C PHE A 44 10.08 3.65 5.39
N VAL A 45 10.71 4.51 4.58
CA VAL A 45 11.40 4.08 3.35
C VAL A 45 12.62 3.24 3.69
N GLY A 46 13.40 3.61 4.71
CA GLY A 46 14.52 2.79 5.19
C GLY A 46 14.08 1.40 5.65
N LEU A 47 12.91 1.26 6.28
CA LEU A 47 12.33 -0.04 6.60
C LEU A 47 11.97 -0.86 5.36
N LYS A 48 11.37 -0.23 4.34
CA LYS A 48 11.06 -0.87 3.04
C LYS A 48 12.34 -1.33 2.32
N GLU A 49 13.39 -0.51 2.33
CA GLU A 49 14.69 -0.83 1.75
C GLU A 49 15.40 -1.97 2.48
N LYS A 50 15.37 -1.97 3.81
CA LYS A 50 15.89 -3.07 4.60
C LYS A 50 15.15 -4.37 4.29
N PHE A 51 13.82 -4.33 4.30
CA PHE A 51 13.01 -5.51 3.98
C PHE A 51 13.30 -6.05 2.58
N ALA A 52 13.32 -5.18 1.57
CA ALA A 52 13.61 -5.55 0.19
C ALA A 52 14.99 -6.18 0.04
N ARG A 53 16.02 -5.59 0.66
CA ARG A 53 17.38 -6.14 0.69
C ARG A 53 17.42 -7.54 1.30
N ASP A 54 16.74 -7.72 2.43
CA ASP A 54 16.73 -9.00 3.15
C ASP A 54 16.06 -10.13 2.36
N ILE A 55 15.15 -9.80 1.42
CA ILE A 55 14.50 -10.79 0.53
C ILE A 55 15.12 -10.84 -0.88
N GLY A 56 16.14 -10.03 -1.18
CA GLY A 56 16.75 -9.97 -2.52
C GLY A 56 15.93 -9.23 -3.57
N CYS A 57 15.04 -8.32 -3.16
CA CYS A 57 14.28 -7.43 -4.05
C CYS A 57 15.01 -6.10 -4.25
N GLY A 58 15.06 -5.60 -5.48
CA GLY A 58 15.66 -4.30 -5.77
C GLY A 58 14.74 -3.14 -5.34
N ILE A 59 15.34 -2.04 -4.89
CA ILE A 59 14.63 -0.75 -4.74
C ILE A 59 15.34 0.31 -5.58
N ARG A 60 14.54 1.20 -6.19
CA ARG A 60 15.02 2.46 -6.75
C ARG A 60 14.28 3.64 -6.11
N ARG A 61 15.02 4.50 -5.42
CA ARG A 61 14.53 5.80 -4.97
C ARG A 61 14.54 6.82 -6.12
N TYR A 62 13.48 7.61 -6.19
CA TYR A 62 13.35 8.79 -7.04
C TYR A 62 13.02 9.96 -6.12
N GLU A 63 13.95 10.88 -5.98
CA GLU A 63 13.86 11.99 -5.03
C GLU A 63 13.67 13.29 -5.80
N PHE A 64 12.72 14.09 -5.33
CA PHE A 64 12.39 15.39 -5.89
C PHE A 64 12.43 16.44 -4.78
N GLU A 65 12.83 17.65 -5.16
CA GLU A 65 12.81 18.79 -4.25
C GLU A 65 11.38 19.11 -3.79
N GLU A 66 11.24 19.62 -2.57
CA GLU A 66 9.93 19.99 -1.99
C GLU A 66 9.18 21.00 -2.86
N SER A 67 9.91 21.91 -3.52
CA SER A 67 9.36 22.94 -4.39
C SER A 67 8.84 22.44 -5.74
N ILE A 68 8.93 21.14 -6.06
CA ILE A 68 8.44 20.61 -7.33
C ILE A 68 6.93 20.87 -7.49
N SER A 69 6.51 21.26 -8.69
CA SER A 69 5.09 21.45 -8.99
C SER A 69 4.38 20.11 -9.22
N THR A 70 3.05 20.09 -9.02
CA THR A 70 2.20 18.94 -9.37
C THR A 70 2.43 18.48 -10.82
N ASN A 71 2.53 19.42 -11.77
CA ASN A 71 2.68 19.09 -13.18
C ASN A 71 4.04 18.47 -13.49
N ASP A 72 5.12 19.00 -12.91
CA ASP A 72 6.47 18.48 -13.13
C ASP A 72 6.63 17.10 -12.48
N LEU A 73 6.16 16.94 -11.24
CA LEU A 73 6.19 15.64 -10.56
C LEU A 73 5.40 14.59 -11.33
N ARG A 74 4.22 14.95 -11.84
CA ARG A 74 3.41 14.08 -12.68
C ARG A 74 4.13 13.69 -13.96
N ALA A 75 4.82 14.63 -14.62
CA ALA A 75 5.59 14.34 -15.82
C ALA A 75 6.72 13.34 -15.53
N ARG A 76 7.49 13.56 -14.45
CA ARG A 76 8.54 12.63 -14.01
C ARG A 76 7.98 11.25 -13.63
N LEU A 77 6.83 11.23 -12.96
CA LEU A 77 6.18 9.97 -12.55
C LEU A 77 5.72 9.15 -13.75
N LYS A 78 5.27 9.79 -14.85
CA LYS A 78 4.95 9.06 -16.09
C LYS A 78 6.16 8.28 -16.60
N ASP A 79 7.34 8.89 -16.65
CA ASP A 79 8.57 8.20 -17.10
C ASP A 79 8.92 7.03 -16.16
N ILE A 80 8.83 7.26 -14.85
CA ILE A 80 9.12 6.25 -13.81
C ILE A 80 8.18 5.05 -13.90
N VAL A 81 6.88 5.29 -14.11
CA VAL A 81 5.86 4.26 -14.24
C VAL A 81 6.08 3.42 -15.51
N HIS A 82 6.58 4.00 -16.60
CA HIS A 82 6.87 3.26 -17.83
C HIS A 82 8.19 2.50 -17.80
N GLU A 83 9.07 2.75 -16.82
CA GLU A 83 10.31 1.99 -16.70
C GLU A 83 10.01 0.49 -16.45
N THR A 84 10.44 -0.37 -17.37
CA THR A 84 10.09 -1.81 -17.40
C THR A 84 10.64 -2.57 -16.19
N ARG A 85 11.74 -2.09 -15.61
CA ARG A 85 12.35 -2.62 -14.39
C ARG A 85 11.48 -2.40 -13.16
N ASN A 86 10.72 -1.30 -13.08
CA ASN A 86 9.79 -1.07 -11.98
C ASN A 86 8.56 -1.97 -12.14
N LYS A 87 8.37 -2.88 -11.19
CA LYS A 87 7.21 -3.79 -11.14
C LYS A 87 6.12 -3.30 -10.18
N GLY A 88 6.48 -2.42 -9.26
CA GLY A 88 5.55 -1.66 -8.43
C GLY A 88 6.11 -0.26 -8.18
N ILE A 89 5.22 0.69 -7.93
CA ILE A 89 5.54 2.07 -7.60
C ILE A 89 4.83 2.44 -6.31
N ILE A 90 5.56 3.09 -5.41
CA ILE A 90 5.05 3.73 -4.21
C ILE A 90 5.33 5.22 -4.32
N VAL A 91 4.32 6.04 -4.05
CA VAL A 91 4.51 7.46 -3.76
C VAL A 91 4.47 7.62 -2.25
N GLN A 92 5.58 8.03 -1.65
CA GLN A 92 5.67 8.16 -0.20
C GLN A 92 4.89 9.40 0.27
N LEU A 93 3.87 9.16 1.09
CA LEU A 93 3.03 10.19 1.70
C LEU A 93 3.56 10.60 3.10
N PRO A 94 3.19 11.81 3.60
CA PRO A 94 2.43 12.84 2.89
C PRO A 94 3.29 13.55 1.84
N LEU A 95 2.64 14.03 0.78
CA LEU A 95 3.25 14.98 -0.17
C LEU A 95 3.12 16.41 0.39
N PRO A 96 3.96 17.36 -0.06
CA PRO A 96 3.80 18.77 0.26
C PRO A 96 2.40 19.30 -0.08
N LEU A 97 1.87 20.22 0.72
CA LEU A 97 0.47 20.69 0.65
C LEU A 97 0.09 21.33 -0.70
N HIS A 98 1.04 21.90 -1.44
CA HIS A 98 0.80 22.48 -2.76
C HIS A 98 0.69 21.44 -3.88
N ILE A 99 0.95 20.17 -3.58
CA ILE A 99 0.87 19.07 -4.54
C ILE A 99 -0.51 18.40 -4.44
N ASP A 100 -1.19 18.31 -5.58
CA ASP A 100 -2.42 17.51 -5.69
C ASP A 100 -2.07 16.02 -5.61
N THR A 101 -2.17 15.47 -4.40
CA THR A 101 -1.83 14.09 -4.08
C THR A 101 -2.59 13.11 -4.97
N GLN A 102 -3.88 13.30 -5.20
CA GLN A 102 -4.67 12.35 -5.97
C GLN A 102 -4.30 12.38 -7.47
N SER A 103 -3.97 13.56 -8.01
CA SER A 103 -3.44 13.69 -9.37
C SER A 103 -2.13 12.93 -9.56
N ILE A 104 -1.23 12.98 -8.58
CA ILE A 104 0.01 12.20 -8.59
C ILE A 104 -0.29 10.70 -8.52
N LEU A 105 -1.09 10.24 -7.56
CA LEU A 105 -1.45 8.83 -7.40
C LEU A 105 -2.13 8.26 -8.65
N ASN A 106 -3.01 9.02 -9.30
CA ASN A 106 -3.71 8.61 -10.53
C ASN A 106 -2.79 8.45 -11.75
N THR A 107 -1.52 8.85 -11.65
CA THR A 107 -0.52 8.64 -12.70
C THR A 107 0.02 7.20 -12.68
N ILE A 108 -0.10 6.49 -11.55
CA ILE A 108 0.31 5.10 -11.42
C ILE A 108 -0.75 4.21 -12.07
N ILE A 109 -0.32 3.33 -12.98
CA ILE A 109 -1.21 2.33 -13.59
C ILE A 109 -1.59 1.25 -12.56
N PRO A 110 -2.83 0.72 -12.58
CA PRO A 110 -3.29 -0.25 -11.57
C PRO A 110 -2.39 -1.48 -11.40
N GLU A 111 -1.72 -1.92 -12.48
CA GLU A 111 -0.83 -3.08 -12.47
C GLU A 111 0.47 -2.84 -11.71
N LYS A 112 0.87 -1.57 -11.52
CA LYS A 112 2.06 -1.16 -10.76
C LYS A 112 1.71 -0.44 -9.47
N ASP A 113 0.44 -0.24 -9.17
CA ASP A 113 -0.04 0.41 -7.94
C ASP A 113 -0.13 -0.62 -6.81
N VAL A 114 0.97 -0.81 -6.11
CA VAL A 114 1.08 -1.81 -5.03
C VAL A 114 0.44 -1.36 -3.72
N ASP A 115 0.18 -0.05 -3.56
CA ASP A 115 -0.52 0.50 -2.40
C ASP A 115 -2.04 0.63 -2.64
N VAL A 116 -2.50 0.51 -3.90
CA VAL A 116 -3.91 0.59 -4.30
C VAL A 116 -4.52 1.94 -3.93
N LEU A 117 -3.85 3.02 -4.34
CA LEU A 117 -4.23 4.40 -3.97
C LEU A 117 -4.70 5.25 -5.16
N SER A 118 -4.40 4.84 -6.40
CA SER A 118 -5.01 5.44 -7.58
C SER A 118 -6.50 5.15 -7.62
N ALA A 119 -7.32 6.10 -8.09
CA ALA A 119 -8.77 5.92 -8.19
C ALA A 119 -9.14 4.67 -9.01
N ARG A 120 -8.33 4.33 -10.03
CA ARG A 120 -8.52 3.12 -10.83
C ARG A 120 -8.22 1.84 -10.03
N ALA A 121 -7.14 1.81 -9.25
CA ALA A 121 -6.81 0.64 -8.42
C ALA A 121 -7.82 0.47 -7.28
N VAL A 122 -8.22 1.55 -6.61
CA VAL A 122 -9.29 1.56 -5.59
C VAL A 122 -10.60 1.06 -6.19
N GLY A 123 -11.01 1.59 -7.35
CA GLY A 123 -12.21 1.15 -8.05
C GLY A 123 -12.18 -0.34 -8.39
N ASN A 124 -11.06 -0.83 -8.95
CA ASN A 124 -10.85 -2.25 -9.21
C ASN A 124 -10.94 -3.08 -7.93
N PHE A 125 -10.41 -2.60 -6.81
CA PHE A 125 -10.50 -3.29 -5.54
C PHE A 125 -11.95 -3.36 -5.05
N GLN A 126 -12.71 -2.27 -5.10
CA GLN A 126 -14.12 -2.23 -4.70
C GLN A 126 -14.96 -3.24 -5.49
N VAL A 127 -14.82 -3.28 -6.82
CA VAL A 127 -15.61 -4.18 -7.68
C VAL A 127 -15.04 -5.61 -7.79
N GLY A 128 -13.99 -5.95 -7.03
CA GLY A 128 -13.43 -7.30 -7.02
C GLY A 128 -12.58 -7.68 -8.23
N LYS A 129 -12.08 -6.69 -8.98
CA LYS A 129 -11.18 -6.86 -10.13
C LYS A 129 -9.70 -6.64 -9.82
N SER A 130 -9.36 -6.11 -8.64
CA SER A 130 -7.95 -5.92 -8.25
C SER A 130 -7.24 -7.24 -8.01
N LYS A 131 -6.01 -7.36 -8.53
CA LYS A 131 -5.12 -8.52 -8.31
C LYS A 131 -4.32 -8.42 -7.01
N VAL A 132 -4.23 -7.22 -6.44
CA VAL A 132 -3.56 -6.94 -5.18
C VAL A 132 -4.55 -6.33 -4.20
N LEU A 133 -4.38 -6.61 -2.91
CA LEU A 133 -5.15 -5.97 -1.85
C LEU A 133 -4.41 -4.70 -1.39
N PRO A 134 -5.12 -3.66 -0.94
CA PRO A 134 -4.48 -2.59 -0.17
C PRO A 134 -3.65 -3.20 0.98
N PRO A 135 -2.43 -2.73 1.26
CA PRO A 135 -1.50 -3.40 2.17
C PRO A 135 -2.08 -3.70 3.57
N VAL A 136 -2.88 -2.79 4.11
CA VAL A 136 -3.54 -2.97 5.42
C VAL A 136 -4.60 -4.07 5.40
N ALA A 137 -5.39 -4.18 4.32
CA ALA A 137 -6.37 -5.24 4.15
C ALA A 137 -5.68 -6.59 3.94
N ALA A 138 -4.58 -6.62 3.19
CA ALA A 138 -3.75 -7.81 3.06
C ALA A 138 -3.19 -8.29 4.41
N ALA A 139 -2.74 -7.37 5.27
CA ALA A 139 -2.20 -7.69 6.59
C ALA A 139 -3.28 -8.26 7.52
N VAL A 140 -4.46 -7.63 7.58
CA VAL A 140 -5.59 -8.13 8.39
C VAL A 140 -6.06 -9.48 7.87
N GLU A 141 -6.15 -9.66 6.56
CA GLU A 141 -6.51 -10.95 5.96
C GLU A 141 -5.49 -12.04 6.34
N ALA A 142 -4.19 -11.75 6.26
CA ALA A 142 -3.14 -12.71 6.61
C ALA A 142 -3.23 -13.13 8.09
N LEU A 143 -3.46 -12.16 8.99
CA LEU A 143 -3.70 -12.43 10.41
C LEU A 143 -4.93 -13.33 10.59
N PHE A 144 -6.06 -12.98 10.00
CA PHE A 144 -7.30 -13.73 10.18
C PHE A 144 -7.17 -15.15 9.63
N LYS A 145 -6.53 -15.32 8.48
CA LYS A 145 -6.23 -16.64 7.90
C LYS A 145 -5.32 -17.47 8.79
N LYS A 146 -4.21 -16.90 9.31
CA LYS A 146 -3.26 -17.63 10.18
C LYS A 146 -3.93 -18.16 11.45
N TYR A 147 -4.87 -17.40 11.99
CA TYR A 147 -5.53 -17.71 13.26
C TYR A 147 -6.93 -18.33 13.11
N GLY A 148 -7.34 -18.67 11.88
CA GLY A 148 -8.65 -19.29 11.63
C GLY A 148 -9.85 -18.42 11.99
N ILE A 149 -9.72 -17.09 11.87
CA ILE A 149 -10.80 -16.15 12.19
C ILE A 149 -11.71 -16.01 10.97
N GLU A 150 -12.94 -16.51 11.10
CA GLU A 150 -13.97 -16.39 10.06
C GLU A 150 -14.65 -15.02 10.09
N VAL A 151 -14.71 -14.36 8.93
CA VAL A 151 -15.36 -13.03 8.77
C VAL A 151 -16.84 -13.16 8.37
N ARG A 152 -17.17 -14.16 7.56
CA ARG A 152 -18.49 -14.31 6.96
C ARG A 152 -19.56 -14.45 8.05
N GLY A 153 -20.62 -13.66 7.95
CA GLY A 153 -21.75 -13.68 8.89
C GLY A 153 -21.44 -13.04 10.26
N ARG A 154 -20.23 -12.50 10.46
CA ARG A 154 -19.88 -11.77 11.69
C ARG A 154 -20.27 -10.31 11.58
N GLN A 155 -20.47 -9.68 12.73
CA GLN A 155 -20.56 -8.23 12.85
C GLN A 155 -19.17 -7.64 13.07
N ALA A 156 -18.85 -6.58 12.34
CA ALA A 156 -17.61 -5.85 12.47
C ALA A 156 -17.87 -4.36 12.62
N VAL A 157 -17.06 -3.69 13.43
CA VAL A 157 -17.05 -2.23 13.56
C VAL A 157 -15.66 -1.74 13.16
N VAL A 158 -15.61 -0.79 12.24
CA VAL A 158 -14.38 -0.07 11.89
C VAL A 158 -14.51 1.35 12.44
N VAL A 159 -13.54 1.76 13.25
CA VAL A 159 -13.45 3.13 13.79
C VAL A 159 -12.44 3.91 12.96
N GLY A 160 -12.90 4.92 12.24
CA GLY A 160 -12.11 5.62 11.22
C GLY A 160 -12.42 5.16 9.79
N TYR A 161 -12.44 6.08 8.85
CA TYR A 161 -12.71 5.83 7.42
C TYR A 161 -11.69 6.48 6.47
N GLY A 162 -10.51 6.86 6.98
CA GLY A 162 -9.44 7.41 6.15
C GLY A 162 -8.95 6.46 5.05
N ARG A 163 -8.42 7.01 3.96
CA ARG A 163 -8.07 6.27 2.73
C ARG A 163 -7.03 5.16 2.93
N LEU A 164 -6.11 5.34 3.89
CA LEU A 164 -4.98 4.42 4.08
C LEU A 164 -5.35 3.18 4.91
N VAL A 165 -6.38 3.27 5.76
CA VAL A 165 -6.69 2.23 6.76
C VAL A 165 -8.18 1.90 6.79
N GLY A 166 -9.02 2.86 7.22
CA GLY A 166 -10.43 2.60 7.51
C GLY A 166 -11.22 2.14 6.28
N GLN A 167 -11.13 2.91 5.19
CA GLN A 167 -11.83 2.61 3.94
C GLN A 167 -11.45 1.24 3.33
N PRO A 168 -10.17 0.87 3.16
CA PRO A 168 -9.81 -0.43 2.59
C PRO A 168 -10.20 -1.61 3.50
N ILE A 169 -10.12 -1.47 4.83
CA ILE A 169 -10.57 -2.51 5.78
C ILE A 169 -12.08 -2.69 5.73
N ALA A 170 -12.85 -1.60 5.75
CA ALA A 170 -14.30 -1.63 5.60
C ALA A 170 -14.72 -2.36 4.31
N THR A 171 -14.09 -2.02 3.19
CA THR A 171 -14.36 -2.65 1.89
C THR A 171 -14.02 -4.14 1.92
N TRP A 172 -12.87 -4.53 2.49
CA TRP A 172 -12.48 -5.94 2.60
C TRP A 172 -13.43 -6.75 3.51
N LEU A 173 -13.86 -6.20 4.65
CA LEU A 173 -14.81 -6.84 5.56
C LEU A 173 -16.17 -7.09 4.89
N LEU A 174 -16.72 -6.07 4.21
CA LEU A 174 -17.98 -6.20 3.47
C LEU A 174 -17.89 -7.28 2.40
N LYS A 175 -16.81 -7.27 1.60
CA LYS A 175 -16.60 -8.30 0.55
C LYS A 175 -16.37 -9.70 1.12
N SER A 176 -15.85 -9.78 2.33
CA SER A 176 -15.67 -11.04 3.07
C SER A 176 -16.97 -11.54 3.73
N GLY A 177 -18.06 -10.79 3.61
CA GLY A 177 -19.40 -11.18 4.06
C GLY A 177 -19.70 -10.83 5.52
N ALA A 178 -19.00 -9.85 6.10
CA ALA A 178 -19.38 -9.30 7.40
C ALA A 178 -20.54 -8.31 7.28
N THR A 179 -21.34 -8.21 8.33
CA THR A 179 -22.19 -7.03 8.58
C THR A 179 -21.32 -5.94 9.19
N LEU A 180 -21.22 -4.79 8.54
CA LEU A 180 -20.28 -3.73 8.92
C LEU A 180 -20.99 -2.49 9.45
N ALA A 181 -20.45 -1.91 10.52
CA ALA A 181 -20.66 -0.52 10.88
C ALA A 181 -19.33 0.25 10.79
N VAL A 182 -19.38 1.48 10.27
CA VAL A 182 -18.24 2.41 10.30
C VAL A 182 -18.59 3.54 11.25
N MET A 183 -17.70 3.86 12.18
CA MET A 183 -17.91 4.87 13.22
C MET A 183 -16.71 5.82 13.28
N GLY A 184 -16.93 7.03 13.76
CA GLY A 184 -15.88 8.04 13.90
C GLY A 184 -16.45 9.43 14.16
N ASP A 185 -15.56 10.37 14.42
CA ASP A 185 -15.86 11.81 14.41
C ASP A 185 -15.76 12.39 12.99
N GLU A 186 -15.98 13.69 12.82
CA GLU A 186 -15.91 14.34 11.49
C GLU A 186 -14.55 14.13 10.79
N LYS A 187 -13.45 14.20 11.56
CA LYS A 187 -12.09 13.99 11.05
C LYS A 187 -11.84 12.55 10.62
N SER A 188 -12.53 11.59 11.23
CA SER A 188 -12.43 10.18 10.89
C SER A 188 -12.90 9.86 9.47
N PHE A 189 -13.71 10.73 8.87
CA PHE A 189 -14.18 10.59 7.49
C PHE A 189 -13.45 11.52 6.51
N ASP A 190 -12.44 12.24 6.98
CA ASP A 190 -11.53 12.97 6.10
C ASP A 190 -10.73 11.95 5.26
N PRO A 191 -10.80 12.01 3.93
CA PRO A 191 -10.01 11.12 3.09
C PRO A 191 -8.52 11.39 3.19
N GLU A 192 -8.03 12.56 3.63
CA GLU A 192 -6.59 12.90 3.71
C GLU A 192 -5.87 12.37 4.95
#